data_AF-A0A1D9CW46-F1
#
_entry.id   AF-A0A1D9CW46-F1
#
_cell.length_a   1.000
_cell.length_b   1.000
_cell.length_c   1.000
_cell.angle_alpha   90.00
_cell.angle_beta   90.00
_cell.angle_gamma   90.00
#
_symmetry.space_group_name_H-M   'P 1'
#
loop_
_entity.id
_entity.type
_entity.pdbx_description
1 polymer ?
#
loop_
_entity_poly.entity_id
_entity_poly.type
_entity_poly.pdbx_seq_one_letter_code
_entity_poly.pdbx_strand_id
1 'polypeptide(L)'
;MQETNKPSVDQYIIDNYREFIQSKYPDKLSYWPIISGYNAKIGYFDNNYIIFFRHSGNSSMRTTSGIGELSPGLIGFNSIDSSNINQIREKIGKHFQATPSDAVFIMSDDGSNLESEIKNITQKHEYALGLTPMKIFLSHKGIDKPTVRQYKELFTTLGFEPWLDEDAMDAGVELERALLQGFKESCAAVFFITPNYVDENYLAAEINYAIAEKRKRGNKFSIISIVMKKDGLKGKVPELLEPYVWKEPETDLEAFKDIVKALPISVGNVYWKY
;
A
#
# COMPACT_ATOMS: atom_id res chain seq x y z
N MET A 1 33.77 27.26 -25.29
CA MET A 1 32.86 27.29 -24.12
C MET A 1 32.35 25.87 -23.96
N GLN A 2 32.70 25.20 -22.87
CA GLN A 2 32.17 23.87 -22.58
C GLN A 2 30.68 24.03 -22.29
N GLU A 3 29.83 23.45 -23.12
CA GLU A 3 28.45 23.16 -22.73
C GLU A 3 28.54 22.30 -21.47
N THR A 4 28.14 22.88 -20.34
CA THR A 4 27.90 22.12 -19.11
C THR A 4 26.85 21.08 -19.46
N ASN A 5 27.29 19.82 -19.56
CA ASN A 5 26.48 18.70 -20.00
C ASN A 5 25.35 18.48 -18.98
N LYS A 6 24.19 19.09 -19.23
CA LYS A 6 23.03 18.99 -18.34
C LYS A 6 22.65 17.50 -18.27
N PRO A 7 22.50 16.91 -17.07
CA PRO A 7 22.13 15.52 -16.95
C PRO A 7 20.79 15.27 -17.66
N SER A 8 20.67 14.12 -18.33
CA SER A 8 19.39 13.70 -18.90
C SER A 8 18.34 13.60 -17.80
N VAL A 9 17.06 13.77 -18.14
CA VAL A 9 15.97 13.80 -17.16
C VAL A 9 15.92 12.55 -16.28
N ASP A 10 16.21 11.38 -16.83
CA ASP A 10 16.27 10.13 -16.08
C ASP A 10 17.43 10.13 -15.07
N GLN A 11 18.61 10.64 -15.47
CA GLN A 11 19.77 10.73 -14.60
C GLN A 11 19.51 11.73 -13.45
N TYR A 12 18.92 12.88 -13.76
CA TYR A 12 18.53 13.87 -12.74
C TYR A 12 17.55 13.29 -11.71
N ILE A 13 16.52 12.55 -12.16
CA ILE A 13 15.57 11.89 -11.26
C ILE A 13 16.28 10.84 -10.39
N ILE A 14 17.13 10.01 -10.99
CA ILE A 14 17.81 8.93 -10.28
C ILE A 14 18.81 9.45 -9.25
N ASP A 15 19.52 10.55 -9.53
CA ASP A 15 20.46 11.14 -8.59
C ASP A 15 19.74 11.67 -7.34
N ASN A 16 18.67 12.46 -7.54
CA ASN A 16 17.84 12.93 -6.42
C ASN A 16 17.18 11.76 -5.66
N TYR A 17 16.71 10.75 -6.39
CA TYR A 17 16.13 9.56 -5.77
C TYR A 17 17.17 8.79 -4.95
N ARG A 18 18.39 8.64 -5.47
CA ARG A 18 19.50 7.99 -4.77
C ARG A 18 19.85 8.71 -3.49
N GLU A 19 19.97 10.03 -3.52
CA GLU A 19 20.27 10.85 -2.33
C GLU A 19 19.20 10.66 -1.25
N PHE A 20 17.92 10.70 -1.65
CA PHE A 20 16.80 10.46 -0.73
C PHE A 20 16.86 9.05 -0.10
N ILE A 21 17.09 8.01 -0.91
CA ILE A 21 17.21 6.64 -0.43
C ILE A 21 18.46 6.44 0.43
N GLN A 22 19.59 7.06 0.09
CA GLN A 22 20.83 6.99 0.87
C GLN A 22 20.63 7.59 2.26
N SER A 23 19.87 8.68 2.37
CA SER A 23 19.52 9.30 3.65
C SER A 23 18.63 8.40 4.51
N LYS A 24 17.67 7.68 3.90
CA LYS A 24 16.67 6.89 4.63
C LYS A 24 17.06 5.43 4.87
N TYR A 25 17.78 4.83 3.91
CA TYR A 25 18.11 3.41 3.83
C TYR A 25 19.55 3.20 3.30
N PRO A 26 20.58 3.69 4.03
CA PRO A 26 21.97 3.68 3.54
C PRO A 26 22.47 2.28 3.16
N ASP A 27 22.09 1.25 3.93
CA ASP A 27 22.55 -0.13 3.74
C ASP A 27 21.80 -0.90 2.63
N LYS A 28 20.85 -0.25 1.95
CA LYS A 28 19.99 -0.91 0.95
C LYS A 28 20.29 -0.52 -0.50
N LEU A 29 21.17 0.45 -0.73
CA LEU A 29 21.43 1.02 -2.06
C LEU A 29 21.84 -0.03 -3.12
N SER A 30 22.58 -1.06 -2.72
CA SER A 30 23.09 -2.10 -3.62
C SER A 30 22.00 -2.98 -4.23
N TYR A 31 20.83 -3.06 -3.60
CA TYR A 31 19.68 -3.84 -4.07
C TYR A 31 18.38 -3.04 -4.13
N TRP A 32 18.42 -1.73 -3.85
CA TRP A 32 17.24 -0.89 -3.92
C TRP A 32 16.75 -0.82 -5.37
N PRO A 33 15.44 -1.03 -5.63
CA PRO A 33 14.90 -1.03 -6.99
C PRO A 33 15.28 0.25 -7.73
N ILE A 34 15.56 0.12 -9.03
CA ILE A 34 16.09 1.12 -9.97
C ILE A 34 17.44 1.78 -9.59
N ILE A 35 17.78 1.95 -8.31
CA ILE A 35 19.07 2.52 -7.86
C ILE A 35 20.24 1.56 -8.13
N SER A 36 20.00 0.27 -7.92
CA SER A 36 20.94 -0.83 -8.18
C SER A 36 21.12 -1.14 -9.67
N GLY A 37 20.29 -0.57 -10.54
CA GLY A 37 20.35 -0.72 -11.99
C GLY A 37 18.98 -0.57 -12.65
N TYR A 38 18.94 0.13 -13.79
CA TYR A 38 17.72 0.38 -14.55
C TYR A 38 17.97 0.52 -16.05
N ASN A 39 16.90 0.32 -16.82
CA ASN A 39 16.74 0.80 -18.20
C ASN A 39 15.57 1.78 -18.26
N ALA A 40 15.71 2.90 -18.96
CA ALA A 40 14.70 3.96 -19.02
C ALA A 40 14.04 4.07 -20.41
N LYS A 41 12.72 4.29 -20.41
CA LYS A 41 11.94 4.75 -21.56
C LYS A 41 11.35 6.12 -21.24
N ILE A 42 11.65 7.13 -22.05
CA ILE A 42 11.26 8.52 -21.80
C ILE A 42 10.26 8.97 -22.86
N GLY A 43 9.08 9.36 -22.44
CA GLY A 43 8.09 10.04 -23.26
C GLY A 43 7.76 11.43 -22.72
N TYR A 44 7.02 12.21 -23.49
CA TYR A 44 6.55 13.54 -23.12
C TYR A 44 5.05 13.67 -23.37
N PHE A 45 4.31 14.28 -22.45
CA PHE A 45 2.89 14.54 -22.59
C PHE A 45 2.46 15.68 -21.66
N ASP A 46 1.70 16.64 -22.17
CA ASP A 46 1.08 17.72 -21.39
C ASP A 46 2.05 18.40 -20.40
N ASN A 47 3.18 18.91 -20.90
CA ASN A 47 4.23 19.56 -20.10
C ASN A 47 4.87 18.68 -19.01
N ASN A 48 4.76 17.35 -19.14
CA ASN A 48 5.37 16.40 -18.22
C ASN A 48 6.24 15.38 -18.99
N TYR A 49 7.39 15.06 -18.41
CA TYR A 49 8.15 13.87 -18.76
C TYR A 49 7.49 12.65 -18.10
N ILE A 50 7.25 11.62 -18.90
CA ILE A 50 6.81 10.30 -18.42
C ILE A 50 7.96 9.33 -18.60
N ILE A 51 8.57 8.90 -17.49
CA ILE A 51 9.74 8.03 -17.49
C ILE A 51 9.38 6.68 -16.89
N PHE A 52 9.45 5.63 -17.70
CA PHE A 52 9.37 4.25 -17.23
C PHE A 52 10.77 3.70 -16.97
N PHE A 53 11.07 3.39 -15.72
CA PHE A 53 12.28 2.71 -15.28
C PHE A 53 12.00 1.22 -15.09
N ARG A 54 12.61 0.39 -15.94
CA ARG A 54 12.68 -1.05 -15.75
C ARG A 54 13.86 -1.36 -14.83
N HIS A 55 13.63 -1.99 -13.69
CA HIS A 55 14.70 -2.45 -12.83
C HIS A 55 15.48 -3.59 -13.49
N SER A 56 16.82 -3.49 -13.49
CA SER A 56 17.73 -4.51 -14.03
C SER A 56 18.60 -5.18 -12.97
N GLY A 57 18.80 -4.53 -11.81
CA GLY A 57 19.74 -4.98 -10.78
C GLY A 57 21.21 -4.93 -11.21
N ASN A 58 21.49 -4.42 -12.42
CA ASN A 58 22.82 -4.31 -12.99
C ASN A 58 23.13 -2.85 -13.29
N SER A 59 23.97 -2.24 -12.47
CA SER A 59 24.33 -0.83 -12.59
C SER A 59 25.26 -0.52 -13.77
N SER A 60 25.91 -1.55 -14.34
CA SER A 60 26.87 -1.44 -15.44
C SER A 60 26.23 -1.42 -16.83
N MET A 61 25.02 -1.96 -16.99
CA MET A 61 24.26 -1.92 -18.23
C MET A 61 23.02 -1.05 -18.05
N ARG A 62 23.10 0.21 -18.51
CA ARG A 62 21.99 1.15 -18.54
C ARG A 62 21.70 1.54 -19.98
N THR A 63 20.45 1.39 -20.38
CA THR A 63 19.97 1.91 -21.66
C THR A 63 18.86 2.92 -21.42
N THR A 64 18.95 4.07 -22.08
CA THR A 64 17.88 5.07 -22.11
C THR A 64 17.41 5.23 -23.54
N SER A 65 16.10 5.08 -23.77
CA SER A 65 15.47 5.24 -25.09
C SER A 65 14.32 6.23 -25.03
N GLY A 66 14.30 7.20 -25.95
CA GLY A 66 13.14 8.06 -26.14
C GLY A 66 12.02 7.33 -26.88
N ILE A 67 10.79 7.51 -26.42
CA ILE A 67 9.57 7.05 -27.11
C ILE A 67 8.75 8.22 -27.67
N GLY A 68 9.25 9.46 -27.55
CA GLY A 68 8.68 10.66 -28.13
C GLY A 68 7.44 11.18 -27.40
N GLU A 69 6.65 11.99 -28.10
CA GLU A 69 5.36 12.47 -27.60
C GLU A 69 4.37 11.32 -27.48
N LEU A 70 3.70 11.23 -26.33
CA LEU A 70 2.70 10.20 -26.08
C LEU A 70 1.32 10.71 -26.47
N SER A 71 0.54 9.87 -27.16
CA SER A 71 -0.80 10.26 -27.59
C SER A 71 -1.82 10.16 -26.44
N PRO A 72 -2.88 10.99 -26.43
CA PRO A 72 -4.00 10.84 -25.51
C PRO A 72 -4.63 9.45 -25.53
N GLY A 73 -4.57 8.72 -26.66
CA GLY A 73 -5.04 7.33 -26.74
C GLY A 73 -4.23 6.37 -25.85
N LEU A 74 -2.91 6.51 -25.84
CA LEU A 74 -2.03 5.75 -24.95
C LEU A 74 -2.24 6.17 -23.49
N ILE A 75 -2.28 7.48 -23.22
CA ILE A 75 -2.45 8.03 -21.85
C ILE A 75 -3.84 7.74 -21.27
N GLY A 76 -4.88 7.79 -22.10
CA GLY A 76 -6.28 7.71 -21.68
C GLY A 76 -6.88 9.02 -21.18
N PHE A 77 -6.13 10.11 -21.23
CA PHE A 77 -6.52 11.44 -20.76
C PHE A 77 -5.99 12.51 -21.72
N ASN A 78 -6.62 13.68 -21.71
CA ASN A 78 -6.19 14.83 -22.52
C ASN A 78 -5.18 15.74 -21.80
N SER A 79 -5.08 15.63 -20.47
CA SER A 79 -4.17 16.40 -19.63
C SER A 79 -3.81 15.61 -18.35
N ILE A 80 -2.75 16.02 -17.67
CA ILE A 80 -2.30 15.47 -16.39
C ILE A 80 -2.65 16.43 -15.26
N ASP A 81 -3.29 15.91 -14.21
CA ASP A 81 -3.55 16.66 -12.98
C ASP A 81 -3.53 15.73 -11.76
N SER A 82 -3.69 16.30 -10.57
CA SER A 82 -3.66 15.56 -9.30
C SER A 82 -4.77 14.50 -9.17
N SER A 83 -5.87 14.63 -9.91
CA SER A 83 -6.98 13.68 -9.89
C SER A 83 -6.73 12.44 -10.74
N ASN A 84 -5.90 12.56 -11.79
CA ASN A 84 -5.71 11.51 -12.80
C ASN A 84 -4.29 10.91 -12.85
N ILE A 85 -3.28 11.57 -12.27
CA ILE A 85 -1.86 11.17 -12.37
C ILE A 85 -1.60 9.71 -11.96
N ASN A 86 -2.30 9.21 -10.93
CA ASN A 86 -2.16 7.82 -10.49
C ASN A 86 -2.77 6.82 -11.49
N GLN A 87 -3.90 7.17 -12.13
CA GLN A 87 -4.55 6.33 -13.13
C GLN A 87 -3.68 6.24 -14.40
N ILE A 88 -3.06 7.35 -14.79
CA ILE A 88 -2.08 7.39 -15.88
C ILE A 88 -0.89 6.49 -15.55
N ARG A 89 -0.33 6.62 -14.34
CA ARG A 89 0.78 5.80 -13.86
C ARG A 89 0.46 4.30 -13.94
N GLU A 90 -0.72 3.89 -13.49
CA GLU A 90 -1.19 2.51 -13.58
C GLU A 90 -1.34 2.03 -15.03
N LYS A 91 -1.88 2.86 -15.91
CA LYS A 91 -2.06 2.51 -17.33
C LYS A 91 -0.72 2.32 -18.04
N ILE A 92 0.23 3.23 -17.83
CA ILE A 92 1.59 3.12 -18.34
C ILE A 92 2.31 1.90 -17.78
N GLY A 93 2.18 1.67 -16.46
CA GLY A 93 2.72 0.47 -15.82
C GLY A 93 2.17 -0.82 -16.42
N LYS A 94 0.86 -0.90 -16.66
CA LYS A 94 0.22 -2.05 -17.34
C LYS A 94 0.73 -2.22 -18.77
N HIS A 95 0.83 -1.13 -19.53
CA HIS A 95 1.32 -1.15 -20.91
C HIS A 95 2.74 -1.73 -21.01
N PHE A 96 3.62 -1.36 -20.08
CA PHE A 96 4.99 -1.89 -20.02
C PHE A 96 5.13 -3.16 -19.19
N GLN A 97 4.05 -3.77 -18.70
CA GLN A 97 4.09 -4.97 -17.85
C GLN A 97 5.05 -4.77 -16.66
N ALA A 98 4.85 -3.66 -15.93
CA ALA A 98 5.70 -3.26 -14.82
C ALA A 98 5.62 -4.27 -13.67
N THR A 99 6.77 -4.59 -13.09
CA THR A 99 6.89 -5.33 -11.83
C THR A 99 6.81 -4.39 -10.62
N PRO A 100 6.70 -4.92 -9.38
CA PRO A 100 6.78 -4.09 -8.17
C PRO A 100 8.08 -3.29 -8.05
N SER A 101 9.19 -3.78 -8.61
CA SER A 101 10.50 -3.12 -8.60
C SER A 101 10.71 -2.09 -9.72
N ASP A 102 9.80 -2.01 -10.69
CA ASP A 102 9.85 -1.01 -11.75
C ASP A 102 9.21 0.32 -11.28
N ALA A 103 9.54 1.44 -11.91
CA ALA A 103 8.97 2.74 -11.57
C ALA A 103 8.43 3.49 -12.81
N VAL A 104 7.38 4.28 -12.58
CA VAL A 104 6.86 5.24 -13.56
C VAL A 104 6.85 6.60 -12.88
N PHE A 105 7.79 7.46 -13.25
CA PHE A 105 7.81 8.86 -12.84
C PHE A 105 7.04 9.70 -13.85
N ILE A 106 6.21 10.61 -13.35
CA ILE A 106 5.52 11.63 -14.14
C ILE A 106 5.99 12.97 -13.58
N MET A 107 7.04 13.52 -14.18
CA MET A 107 7.72 14.71 -13.70
C MET A 107 7.30 15.92 -14.53
N SER A 108 6.86 17.00 -13.88
CA SER A 108 6.62 18.26 -14.57
C SER A 108 7.93 18.78 -15.18
N ASP A 109 7.86 19.44 -16.32
CA ASP A 109 9.05 19.95 -17.00
C ASP A 109 9.80 21.03 -16.19
N ASP A 110 9.11 21.72 -15.29
CA ASP A 110 9.66 22.63 -14.29
C ASP A 110 10.24 21.93 -13.03
N GLY A 111 10.05 20.62 -12.89
CA GLY A 111 10.53 19.80 -11.78
C GLY A 111 9.83 20.04 -10.43
N SER A 112 8.78 20.87 -10.38
CA SER A 112 8.09 21.27 -9.15
C SER A 112 7.49 20.09 -8.37
N ASN A 113 7.21 18.96 -9.03
CA ASN A 113 6.64 17.78 -8.41
C ASN A 113 7.65 16.67 -8.07
N LEU A 114 8.96 16.88 -8.26
CA LEU A 114 9.95 15.81 -8.08
C LEU A 114 9.94 15.20 -6.67
N GLU A 115 9.83 16.02 -5.64
CA GLU A 115 9.82 15.55 -4.25
C GLU A 115 8.63 14.62 -3.97
N SER A 116 7.44 14.96 -4.49
CA SER A 116 6.24 14.14 -4.29
C SER A 116 6.31 12.84 -5.10
N GLU A 117 6.88 12.86 -6.31
CA GLU A 117 7.15 11.66 -7.10
C GLU A 117 8.16 10.73 -6.41
N ILE A 118 9.25 11.27 -5.87
CA ILE A 118 10.23 10.49 -5.08
C ILE A 118 9.57 9.81 -3.89
N LYS A 119 8.71 10.52 -3.14
CA LYS A 119 7.97 9.93 -2.02
C LYS A 119 7.03 8.82 -2.49
N ASN A 120 6.32 9.01 -3.61
CA ASN A 120 5.42 8.00 -4.16
C ASN A 120 6.17 6.72 -4.58
N ILE A 121 7.28 6.87 -5.31
CA ILE A 121 8.09 5.75 -5.79
C ILE A 121 8.86 5.07 -4.66
N THR A 122 9.33 5.82 -3.66
CA THR A 122 9.88 5.23 -2.42
C THR A 122 8.87 4.30 -1.78
N GLN A 123 7.64 4.77 -1.56
CA GLN A 123 6.60 3.94 -0.93
C GLN A 123 6.34 2.67 -1.76
N LYS A 124 6.30 2.78 -3.10
CA LYS A 124 6.16 1.61 -3.96
C LYS A 124 7.30 0.60 -3.76
N HIS A 125 8.55 1.05 -3.73
CA HIS A 125 9.70 0.18 -3.56
C HIS A 125 9.83 -0.38 -2.15
N GLU A 126 9.38 0.35 -1.13
CA GLU A 126 9.24 -0.19 0.23
C GLU A 126 8.28 -1.38 0.27
N TYR A 127 7.14 -1.30 -0.45
CA TYR A 127 6.24 -2.46 -0.61
C TYR A 127 6.94 -3.61 -1.34
N ALA A 128 7.63 -3.33 -2.45
CA ALA A 128 8.31 -4.35 -3.25
C ALA A 128 9.42 -5.09 -2.46
N LEU A 129 10.08 -4.39 -1.54
CA LEU A 129 11.12 -4.92 -0.67
C LEU A 129 10.59 -5.50 0.64
N GLY A 130 9.28 -5.47 0.90
CA GLY A 130 8.68 -5.91 2.16
C GLY A 130 9.10 -5.07 3.38
N LEU A 131 9.46 -3.79 3.18
CA LEU A 131 9.92 -2.89 4.25
C LEU A 131 8.77 -2.21 5.00
N THR A 132 7.59 -2.19 4.40
CA THR A 132 6.36 -1.71 5.04
C THR A 132 5.59 -2.91 5.59
N PRO A 133 5.31 -2.93 6.91
CA PRO A 133 4.37 -3.89 7.47
C PRO A 133 3.03 -3.76 6.73
N MET A 134 2.46 -4.90 6.35
CA MET A 134 1.14 -4.99 5.73
C MET A 134 0.23 -5.78 6.65
N LYS A 135 0.10 -5.26 7.87
CA LYS A 135 -0.65 -5.95 8.91
C LYS A 135 -2.15 -5.89 8.66
N ILE A 136 -2.88 -6.81 9.28
CA ILE A 136 -4.35 -6.79 9.32
C ILE A 136 -4.75 -6.62 10.77
N PHE A 137 -5.29 -5.47 11.14
CA PHE A 137 -5.76 -5.22 12.50
C PHE A 137 -7.06 -6.00 12.75
N LEU A 138 -7.09 -6.85 13.77
CA LEU A 138 -8.25 -7.68 14.12
C LEU A 138 -8.94 -7.17 15.39
N SER A 139 -9.87 -6.22 15.24
CA SER A 139 -10.64 -5.66 16.35
C SER A 139 -11.79 -6.59 16.75
N HIS A 140 -11.86 -6.89 18.05
CA HIS A 140 -12.81 -7.82 18.63
C HIS A 140 -12.97 -7.56 20.13
N LYS A 141 -14.02 -8.12 20.74
CA LYS A 141 -14.11 -8.15 22.21
C LYS A 141 -13.31 -9.30 22.77
N GLY A 142 -12.76 -9.11 23.97
CA GLY A 142 -11.91 -10.12 24.63
C GLY A 142 -12.57 -11.50 24.78
N ILE A 143 -13.90 -11.56 24.93
CA ILE A 143 -14.66 -12.82 24.98
C ILE A 143 -14.69 -13.57 23.63
N ASP A 144 -14.56 -12.86 22.51
CA ASP A 144 -14.58 -13.41 21.16
C ASP A 144 -13.19 -13.82 20.66
N LYS A 145 -12.17 -13.59 21.48
CA LYS A 145 -10.77 -13.86 21.18
C LYS A 145 -10.48 -15.29 20.71
N PRO A 146 -11.05 -16.37 21.29
CA PRO A 146 -10.82 -17.72 20.78
C PRO A 146 -11.22 -17.89 19.31
N THR A 147 -12.32 -17.28 18.88
CA THR A 147 -12.76 -17.29 17.48
C THR A 147 -11.80 -16.47 16.61
N VAL A 148 -11.44 -15.25 17.04
CA VAL A 148 -10.58 -14.35 16.25
C VAL A 148 -9.16 -14.91 16.08
N ARG A 149 -8.65 -15.69 17.05
CA ARG A 149 -7.38 -16.41 16.92
C ARG A 149 -7.38 -17.40 15.76
N GLN A 150 -8.51 -18.04 15.46
CA GLN A 150 -8.61 -18.94 14.29
C GLN A 150 -8.46 -18.16 12.98
N TYR A 151 -9.07 -16.97 12.87
CA TYR A 151 -8.86 -16.09 11.71
C TYR A 151 -7.40 -15.65 11.58
N LYS A 152 -6.77 -15.29 12.70
CA LYS A 152 -5.35 -14.96 12.73
C LYS A 152 -4.50 -16.10 12.17
N GLU A 153 -4.70 -17.33 12.62
CA GLU A 153 -3.98 -18.51 12.11
C GLU A 153 -4.18 -18.72 10.61
N LEU A 154 -5.41 -18.55 10.12
CA LEU A 154 -5.73 -18.65 8.69
C LEU A 154 -5.03 -17.57 7.86
N PHE A 155 -5.05 -16.32 8.32
CA PHE A 155 -4.36 -15.22 7.63
C PHE A 155 -2.85 -15.40 7.64
N THR A 156 -2.26 -15.84 8.76
CA THR A 156 -0.83 -16.17 8.84
C THR A 156 -0.47 -17.29 7.87
N THR A 157 -1.32 -18.32 7.74
CA THR A 157 -1.13 -19.42 6.77
C THR A 157 -1.14 -18.93 5.33
N LEU A 158 -1.91 -17.88 5.03
CA LEU A 158 -1.91 -17.20 3.73
C LEU A 158 -0.72 -16.25 3.51
N GLY A 159 0.12 -16.05 4.52
CA GLY A 159 1.30 -15.17 4.45
C GLY A 159 1.03 -13.72 4.84
N PHE A 160 -0.12 -13.43 5.46
CA PHE A 160 -0.37 -12.11 6.07
C PHE A 160 0.25 -12.02 7.46
N GLU A 161 0.34 -10.80 8.00
CA GLU A 161 0.79 -10.52 9.37
C GLU A 161 -0.35 -9.92 10.20
N PRO A 162 -1.30 -10.70 10.73
CA PRO A 162 -2.41 -10.14 11.49
C PRO A 162 -1.91 -9.55 12.82
N TRP A 163 -2.49 -8.41 13.18
CA TRP A 163 -2.24 -7.73 14.44
C TRP A 163 -3.43 -8.00 15.39
N LEU A 164 -3.12 -8.46 16.60
CA LEU A 164 -4.07 -8.79 17.66
C LEU A 164 -3.47 -8.32 18.99
N ASP A 165 -4.27 -7.72 19.87
CA ASP A 165 -3.81 -7.03 21.10
C ASP A 165 -2.92 -7.86 22.05
N GLU A 166 -2.94 -9.20 21.96
CA GLU A 166 -2.12 -10.07 22.83
C GLU A 166 -0.63 -10.11 22.47
N ASP A 167 -0.29 -9.95 21.19
CA ASP A 167 1.07 -10.20 20.71
C ASP A 167 1.91 -8.91 20.66
N ALA A 168 1.25 -7.75 20.78
CA ALA A 168 1.87 -6.44 20.53
C ALA A 168 1.92 -5.53 21.76
N MET A 169 1.47 -6.02 22.92
CA MET A 169 1.41 -5.24 24.15
C MET A 169 2.30 -5.84 25.23
N ASP A 170 3.57 -5.43 25.25
CA ASP A 170 4.45 -5.66 26.38
C ASP A 170 3.92 -4.96 27.64
N ALA A 171 4.18 -5.55 28.81
CA ALA A 171 3.80 -4.95 30.09
C ALA A 171 4.44 -3.55 30.26
N GLY A 172 3.62 -2.53 30.47
CA GLY A 172 4.05 -1.13 30.67
C GLY A 172 3.92 -0.23 29.43
N VAL A 173 3.49 -0.75 28.28
CA VAL A 173 3.18 0.07 27.10
C VAL A 173 1.80 0.74 27.25
N GLU A 174 1.74 2.04 26.95
CA GLU A 174 0.48 2.79 26.90
C GLU A 174 -0.43 2.24 25.79
N LEU A 175 -1.58 1.69 26.18
CA LEU A 175 -2.55 0.99 25.30
C LEU A 175 -2.90 1.79 24.04
N GLU A 176 -3.17 3.09 24.18
CA GLU A 176 -3.54 3.97 23.07
C GLU A 176 -2.42 4.09 22.03
N ARG A 177 -1.17 4.17 22.48
CA ARG A 177 0.00 4.27 21.59
C ARG A 177 0.22 2.97 20.81
N ALA A 178 0.03 1.82 21.44
CA ALA A 178 0.14 0.52 20.78
C ALA A 178 -0.95 0.33 19.70
N LEU A 179 -2.19 0.68 20.02
CA LEU A 179 -3.31 0.66 19.07
C LEU A 179 -3.02 1.56 17.86
N LEU A 180 -2.62 2.82 18.11
CA LEU A 180 -2.24 3.76 17.06
C LEU A 180 -1.15 3.22 16.14
N GLN A 181 -0.14 2.57 16.69
CA GLN A 181 0.92 1.94 15.90
C GLN A 181 0.39 0.75 15.09
N GLY A 182 -0.45 -0.10 15.70
CA GLY A 182 -1.12 -1.21 15.02
C GLY A 182 -1.91 -0.76 13.79
N PHE A 183 -2.68 0.35 13.89
CA PHE A 183 -3.39 0.92 12.75
C PHE A 183 -2.45 1.47 11.67
N LYS A 184 -1.38 2.18 12.06
CA LYS A 184 -0.39 2.72 11.11
C LYS A 184 0.30 1.63 10.30
N GLU A 185 0.61 0.50 10.94
CA GLU A 185 1.25 -0.66 10.33
C GLU A 185 0.28 -1.57 9.57
N SER A 186 -1.02 -1.34 9.70
CA SER A 186 -2.03 -2.17 9.07
C SER A 186 -2.47 -1.61 7.72
N CYS A 187 -2.75 -2.47 6.75
CA CYS A 187 -3.44 -2.10 5.51
C CYS A 187 -4.95 -2.35 5.60
N ALA A 188 -5.44 -3.00 6.65
CA ALA A 188 -6.85 -3.16 6.88
C ALA A 188 -7.16 -3.24 8.37
N ALA A 189 -8.37 -2.85 8.73
CA ALA A 189 -8.97 -3.11 10.03
C ALA A 189 -10.23 -3.96 9.84
N VAL A 190 -10.24 -5.12 10.48
CA VAL A 190 -11.34 -6.08 10.49
C VAL A 190 -12.02 -5.99 11.84
N PHE A 191 -13.30 -5.59 11.84
CA PHE A 191 -14.14 -5.49 13.02
C PHE A 191 -15.05 -6.71 13.10
N PHE A 192 -14.81 -7.57 14.10
CA PHE A 192 -15.65 -8.74 14.38
C PHE A 192 -16.81 -8.35 15.31
N ILE A 193 -17.94 -7.99 14.70
CA ILE A 193 -19.11 -7.43 15.38
C ILE A 193 -20.02 -8.57 15.84
N THR A 194 -19.81 -9.05 17.06
CA THR A 194 -20.67 -10.03 17.74
C THR A 194 -21.72 -9.33 18.63
N PRO A 195 -22.70 -10.03 19.21
CA PRO A 195 -23.58 -9.45 20.24
C PRO A 195 -22.84 -8.83 21.43
N ASN A 196 -21.61 -9.27 21.70
CA ASN A 196 -20.78 -8.73 22.78
C ASN A 196 -20.04 -7.45 22.37
N TYR A 197 -20.02 -7.11 21.07
CA TYR A 197 -19.33 -5.96 20.50
C TYR A 197 -20.05 -4.65 20.83
N VAL A 198 -20.08 -4.31 22.12
CA VAL A 198 -20.75 -3.14 22.69
C VAL A 198 -19.71 -2.09 23.05
N ASP A 199 -20.08 -0.82 22.86
CA ASP A 199 -19.18 0.31 23.10
C ASP A 199 -18.72 0.38 24.55
N GLU A 200 -17.41 0.31 24.74
CA GLU A 200 -16.69 0.56 25.99
C GLU A 200 -15.49 1.41 25.60
N ASN A 201 -15.00 2.28 26.51
CA ASN A 201 -14.04 3.40 26.34
C ASN A 201 -13.00 3.38 25.18
N TYR A 202 -12.60 2.22 24.65
CA TYR A 202 -11.61 2.06 23.58
C TYR A 202 -12.18 1.72 22.20
N LEU A 203 -13.38 1.13 22.08
CA LEU A 203 -13.90 0.61 20.81
C LEU A 203 -14.23 1.72 19.81
N ALA A 204 -14.87 2.78 20.28
CA ALA A 204 -15.10 3.98 19.48
C ALA A 204 -13.78 4.63 19.02
N ALA A 205 -12.73 4.61 19.86
CA ALA A 205 -11.42 5.15 19.51
C ALA A 205 -10.77 4.35 18.37
N GLU A 206 -10.79 3.01 18.44
CA GLU A 206 -10.32 2.13 17.37
C GLU A 206 -11.00 2.40 16.03
N ILE A 207 -12.34 2.53 16.04
CA ILE A 207 -13.11 2.84 14.83
C ILE A 207 -12.69 4.20 14.28
N ASN A 208 -12.53 5.22 15.13
CA ASN A 208 -12.08 6.54 14.72
C ASN A 208 -10.67 6.52 14.09
N TYR A 209 -9.74 5.73 14.64
CA TYR A 209 -8.42 5.56 14.05
C TYR A 209 -8.47 4.88 12.69
N ALA A 210 -9.30 3.83 12.54
CA ALA A 210 -9.51 3.18 11.26
C ALA A 210 -10.06 4.15 10.20
N ILE A 211 -11.03 5.00 10.59
CA ILE A 211 -11.61 6.04 9.72
C ILE A 211 -10.55 7.07 9.32
N ALA A 212 -9.69 7.50 10.26
CA ALA A 212 -8.60 8.43 9.97
C ALA A 212 -7.61 7.84 8.96
N GLU A 213 -7.20 6.58 9.14
CA GLU A 213 -6.32 5.90 8.18
C GLU A 213 -7.00 5.68 6.83
N LYS A 214 -8.31 5.35 6.80
CA LYS A 214 -9.09 5.25 5.56
C LYS A 214 -9.12 6.57 4.78
N ARG A 215 -9.36 7.70 5.46
CA ARG A 215 -9.35 9.03 4.85
C ARG A 215 -7.97 9.41 4.31
N LYS A 216 -6.92 9.09 5.06
CA LYS A 216 -5.53 9.38 4.70
C LYS A 216 -5.01 8.53 3.53
N ARG A 217 -5.37 7.24 3.49
CA ARG A 217 -4.78 6.24 2.57
C ARG A 217 -5.70 5.82 1.43
N GLY A 218 -6.98 6.20 1.47
CA GLY A 218 -7.96 5.91 0.43
C GLY A 218 -8.09 4.41 0.16
N ASN A 219 -7.78 3.97 -1.06
CA ASN A 219 -7.89 2.56 -1.46
C ASN A 219 -6.76 1.68 -0.90
N LYS A 220 -5.73 2.26 -0.27
CA LYS A 220 -4.61 1.52 0.36
C LYS A 220 -4.89 1.14 1.82
N PHE A 221 -6.10 1.40 2.32
CA PHE A 221 -6.58 0.96 3.63
C PHE A 221 -8.04 0.49 3.54
N SER A 222 -8.36 -0.67 4.11
CA SER A 222 -9.74 -1.19 4.14
C SER A 222 -10.30 -1.22 5.55
N ILE A 223 -11.54 -0.74 5.70
CA ILE A 223 -12.37 -0.98 6.89
C ILE A 223 -13.31 -2.11 6.51
N ILE A 224 -13.28 -3.20 7.27
CA ILE A 224 -14.01 -4.43 6.98
C ILE A 224 -14.84 -4.78 8.22
N SER A 225 -16.16 -4.77 8.09
CA SER A 225 -17.06 -5.10 9.19
C SER A 225 -17.74 -6.44 8.96
N ILE A 226 -17.53 -7.37 9.88
CA ILE A 226 -18.11 -8.73 9.85
C ILE A 226 -19.06 -8.88 11.03
N VAL A 227 -20.36 -8.94 10.75
CA VAL A 227 -21.39 -9.15 11.76
C VAL A 227 -21.58 -10.64 11.97
N MET A 228 -21.29 -11.11 13.18
CA MET A 228 -21.38 -12.52 13.54
C MET A 228 -22.62 -12.79 14.39
N LYS A 229 -23.19 -13.98 14.20
CA LYS A 229 -24.24 -14.50 15.09
C LYS A 229 -23.60 -15.28 16.24
N LYS A 230 -24.04 -15.02 17.47
CA LYS A 230 -23.77 -15.86 18.65
C LYS A 230 -25.08 -16.13 19.38
N ASP A 231 -25.33 -17.39 19.70
CA ASP A 231 -26.54 -17.83 20.42
C ASP A 231 -27.85 -17.33 19.78
N GLY A 232 -27.89 -17.30 18.44
CA GLY A 232 -29.04 -16.81 17.67
C GLY A 232 -29.19 -15.29 17.60
N LEU A 233 -28.35 -14.53 18.30
CA LEU A 233 -28.33 -13.06 18.28
C LEU A 233 -27.25 -12.54 17.34
N LYS A 234 -27.56 -11.46 16.63
CA LYS A 234 -26.60 -10.73 15.78
C LYS A 234 -25.94 -9.59 16.57
N GLY A 235 -24.68 -9.32 16.26
CA GLY A 235 -24.04 -8.08 16.69
C GLY A 235 -24.72 -6.85 16.11
N LYS A 236 -24.77 -5.77 16.89
CA LYS A 236 -25.25 -4.47 16.42
C LYS A 236 -24.07 -3.69 15.85
N VAL A 237 -24.17 -3.27 14.59
CA VAL A 237 -23.15 -2.41 13.97
C VAL A 237 -23.14 -1.04 14.68
N PRO A 238 -21.98 -0.55 15.15
CA PRO A 238 -21.87 0.80 15.69
C PRO A 238 -22.17 1.87 14.65
N GLU A 239 -22.78 2.98 15.07
CA GLU A 239 -23.16 4.11 14.19
C GLU A 239 -21.99 4.63 13.34
N LEU A 240 -20.79 4.68 13.93
CA LEU A 240 -19.55 5.10 13.26
C LEU A 240 -19.16 4.21 12.06
N LEU A 241 -19.63 2.96 12.02
CA LEU A 241 -19.37 2.00 10.95
C LEU A 241 -20.50 1.90 9.93
N GLU A 242 -21.69 2.44 10.21
CA GLU A 242 -22.84 2.41 9.28
C GLU A 242 -22.57 3.02 7.89
N PRO A 243 -21.71 4.05 7.72
CA PRO A 243 -21.35 4.55 6.39
C PRO A 243 -20.55 3.55 5.53
N TYR A 244 -20.05 2.45 6.10
CA TYR A 244 -19.27 1.43 5.41
C TYR A 244 -20.10 0.16 5.23
N VAL A 245 -20.05 -0.47 4.05
CA VAL A 245 -20.75 -1.74 3.81
C VAL A 245 -20.17 -2.82 4.72
N TRP A 246 -21.04 -3.53 5.45
CA TRP A 246 -20.69 -4.71 6.25
C TRP A 246 -21.19 -6.00 5.61
N LYS A 247 -20.67 -7.12 6.13
CA LYS A 247 -21.11 -8.48 5.76
C LYS A 247 -21.72 -9.19 6.95
N GLU A 248 -22.71 -10.02 6.67
CA GLU A 248 -23.39 -10.86 7.67
C GLU A 248 -23.25 -12.33 7.25
N PRO A 249 -22.02 -12.88 7.26
CA PRO A 249 -21.77 -14.25 6.83
C PRO A 249 -22.48 -15.24 7.76
N GLU A 250 -22.97 -16.34 7.18
CA GLU A 250 -23.62 -17.41 7.95
C GLU A 250 -22.60 -18.42 8.50
N THR A 251 -21.37 -18.42 7.97
CA THR A 251 -20.29 -19.34 8.38
C THR A 251 -18.95 -18.62 8.48
N ASP A 252 -18.03 -19.17 9.27
CA ASP A 252 -16.66 -18.63 9.37
C ASP A 252 -15.89 -18.67 8.05
N LEU A 253 -16.18 -19.66 7.19
CA LEU A 253 -15.55 -19.75 5.87
C LEU A 253 -16.03 -18.63 4.93
N GLU A 254 -17.33 -18.31 4.98
CA GLU A 254 -17.90 -17.18 4.24
C GLU A 254 -17.31 -15.86 4.74
N ALA A 255 -17.23 -15.68 6.07
CA ALA A 255 -16.60 -14.53 6.69
C ALA A 255 -15.16 -14.36 6.23
N PHE A 256 -14.36 -15.43 6.29
CA PHE A 256 -12.97 -15.42 5.86
C PHE A 256 -12.83 -15.02 4.38
N LYS A 257 -13.64 -15.62 3.51
CA LYS A 257 -13.67 -15.29 2.08
C LYS A 257 -14.01 -13.83 1.82
N ASP A 258 -14.99 -13.29 2.55
CA ASP A 258 -15.40 -11.90 2.43
C ASP A 258 -14.32 -10.93 2.91
N ILE A 259 -13.62 -11.25 4.01
CA ILE A 259 -12.48 -10.45 4.48
C ILE A 259 -11.37 -10.45 3.43
N VAL A 260 -10.93 -11.63 2.95
CA VAL A 260 -9.84 -11.74 1.96
C VAL A 260 -10.16 -10.95 0.68
N LYS A 261 -11.42 -10.96 0.21
CA LYS A 261 -11.85 -10.17 -0.94
C LYS A 261 -11.81 -8.65 -0.71
N ALA A 262 -11.98 -8.21 0.53
CA ALA A 262 -12.03 -6.79 0.88
C ALA A 262 -10.65 -6.20 1.24
N LEU A 263 -9.64 -7.05 1.44
CA LEU A 263 -8.26 -6.60 1.66
C LEU A 263 -7.73 -5.82 0.43
N PRO A 264 -6.97 -4.73 0.63
CA PRO A 264 -6.39 -3.96 -0.46
C PRO A 264 -5.10 -4.59 -1.03
N ILE A 265 -4.79 -5.80 -0.60
CA ILE A 265 -3.58 -6.57 -0.93
C ILE A 265 -3.98 -7.98 -1.33
N SER A 266 -3.17 -8.61 -2.18
CA SER A 266 -3.38 -9.99 -2.65
C SER A 266 -2.21 -10.87 -2.24
N VAL A 267 -2.50 -12.15 -2.01
CA VAL A 267 -1.46 -13.17 -1.85
C VAL A 267 -0.81 -13.46 -3.20
N GLY A 268 0.48 -13.79 -3.19
CA GLY A 268 1.25 -14.06 -4.41
C GLY A 268 0.73 -15.26 -5.21
N ASN A 269 1.32 -15.48 -6.38
CA ASN A 269 0.96 -16.59 -7.26
C ASN A 269 1.26 -17.96 -6.60
N VAL A 270 0.46 -18.97 -6.95
CA VAL A 270 0.67 -20.35 -6.51
C VAL A 270 1.86 -20.95 -7.26
N TYR A 271 2.90 -21.32 -6.53
CA TYR A 271 4.08 -22.01 -7.05
C TYR A 271 4.30 -23.33 -6.29
N TRP A 272 5.09 -24.23 -6.87
CA TRP A 272 5.54 -25.44 -6.20
C TRP A 272 6.38 -25.10 -4.97
N LYS A 273 6.14 -25.83 -3.86
CA LYS A 273 7.06 -25.83 -2.72
C LYS A 273 8.33 -26.57 -3.17
N TYR A 274 9.47 -25.89 -3.11
CA TYR A 274 10.79 -26.50 -3.30
C TYR A 274 11.37 -26.92 -1.96
#